data_AF-A0A9Q1IFA2-F1
#
_entry.id   AF-A0A9Q1IFA2-F1
#
_cell.length_a   1.000
_cell.length_b   1.000
_cell.length_c   1.000
_cell.angle_alpha   90.00
_cell.angle_beta   90.00
_cell.angle_gamma   90.00
#
_symmetry.space_group_name_H-M   'P 1'
#
loop_
_entity.id
_entity.type
_entity.pdbx_description
1 polymer ?
#
loop_
_entity_poly.entity_id
_entity_poly.type
_entity_poly.pdbx_seq_one_letter_code
_entity_poly.pdbx_strand_id
1 'polypeptide(L)'
;MRHNNITVSGNRTSVLSNGTLQLHNINKYDGGVYKMEGHDAVGKCLVREHIWLEVQDPVSHPKVSVSCKGGRLDLRCEAERGDNVSFRWATLGGSVNASLGVTHLLSLEGSDQQELVCVASNMVSTETSDPLKPDCRETWIIYTTLWPFIGGDIKTVCRVDEAAADMTLRLDNLTKDLSGRYSVEVYYTNGKFKEERDISLTIQDPVTPPQLSQDCLLHGEIEVSCSSTGEDPQYSWTLEDRPLDGSVAILSDETQTVIMRRSISGPITCAVRNRVSSAHTTQELRKCPGNGIEGPREFCLSPGY
;
A
#
# COMPACT_ATOMS: atom_id res chain seq x y z
N MET A 1 13.26 -47.91 -72.08
CA MET A 1 12.94 -47.01 -70.95
C MET A 1 14.17 -46.15 -70.68
N ARG A 2 14.14 -44.86 -71.06
CA ARG A 2 15.30 -43.96 -70.93
C ARG A 2 15.37 -43.45 -69.49
N HIS A 3 16.49 -43.69 -68.83
CA HIS A 3 16.77 -43.15 -67.50
C HIS A 3 17.27 -41.71 -67.69
N ASN A 4 16.47 -40.72 -67.27
CA ASN A 4 16.95 -39.35 -67.15
C ASN A 4 17.94 -39.33 -65.97
N ASN A 5 19.23 -39.13 -66.25
CA ASN A 5 20.21 -38.97 -65.19
C ASN A 5 20.05 -37.57 -64.58
N ILE A 6 19.25 -37.49 -63.51
CA ILE A 6 19.05 -36.27 -62.75
C ILE A 6 20.04 -36.26 -61.60
N THR A 7 21.04 -35.38 -61.65
CA THR A 7 22.04 -35.21 -60.59
C THR A 7 21.68 -34.03 -59.72
N VAL A 8 21.59 -34.26 -58.40
CA VAL A 8 21.30 -33.23 -57.39
C VAL A 8 22.53 -33.08 -56.51
N SER A 9 22.98 -31.84 -56.29
CA SER A 9 24.05 -31.52 -55.34
C SER A 9 23.41 -30.98 -54.06
N GLY A 10 23.27 -31.80 -53.03
CA GLY A 10 22.73 -31.39 -51.73
C GLY A 10 22.13 -32.54 -50.91
N ASN A 11 22.34 -32.50 -49.59
CA ASN A 11 21.88 -33.56 -48.67
C ASN A 11 20.39 -33.43 -48.26
N ARG A 12 19.71 -32.33 -48.62
CA ARG A 12 18.30 -32.04 -48.26
C ARG A 12 17.39 -31.86 -49.48
N THR A 13 17.83 -32.35 -50.62
CA THR A 13 17.15 -32.14 -51.92
C THR A 13 16.92 -33.48 -52.62
N SER A 14 15.75 -33.63 -53.23
CA SER A 14 15.42 -34.78 -54.08
C SER A 14 14.73 -34.29 -55.34
N VAL A 15 15.04 -34.90 -56.49
CA VAL A 15 14.31 -34.61 -57.74
C VAL A 15 13.54 -35.84 -58.16
N LEU A 16 12.24 -35.66 -58.36
CA LEU A 16 11.33 -36.71 -58.82
C LEU A 16 11.56 -36.99 -60.32
N SER A 17 11.19 -38.18 -60.78
CA SER A 17 11.39 -38.60 -62.19
C SER A 17 10.67 -37.71 -63.22
N ASN A 18 9.69 -36.92 -62.78
CA ASN A 18 8.99 -35.92 -63.59
C ASN A 18 9.71 -34.56 -63.67
N GLY A 19 10.88 -34.41 -63.02
CA GLY A 19 11.66 -33.16 -62.99
C GLY A 19 11.33 -32.21 -61.83
N THR A 20 10.43 -32.57 -60.91
CA THR A 20 10.11 -31.73 -59.73
C THR A 20 11.23 -31.77 -58.69
N LEU A 21 11.77 -30.61 -58.32
CA LEU A 21 12.68 -30.44 -57.18
C LEU A 21 11.89 -30.35 -55.86
N GLN A 22 12.25 -31.19 -54.89
CA GLN A 22 11.77 -31.13 -53.53
C GLN A 22 12.91 -30.73 -52.58
N LEU A 23 12.61 -29.78 -51.70
CA LEU A 23 13.47 -29.32 -50.62
C LEU A 23 12.87 -29.78 -49.30
N HIS A 24 13.66 -30.43 -48.45
CA HIS A 24 13.22 -30.96 -47.17
C HIS A 24 13.80 -30.15 -46.01
N ASN A 25 13.02 -29.95 -44.95
CA ASN A 25 13.43 -29.23 -43.73
C ASN A 25 14.03 -27.86 -44.05
N ILE A 26 13.28 -27.06 -44.82
CA ILE A 26 13.68 -25.71 -45.25
C ILE A 26 13.86 -24.82 -44.03
N ASN A 27 14.93 -24.03 -44.01
CA ASN A 27 15.17 -22.97 -43.03
C ASN A 27 15.55 -21.66 -43.75
N LYS A 28 15.72 -20.57 -42.98
CA LYS A 28 15.97 -19.23 -43.51
C LYS A 28 17.19 -19.13 -44.44
N TYR A 29 18.20 -19.97 -44.24
CA TYR A 29 19.43 -19.98 -45.04
C TYR A 29 19.30 -20.69 -46.38
N ASP A 30 18.16 -21.36 -46.62
CA ASP A 30 17.83 -21.93 -47.93
C ASP A 30 17.26 -20.87 -48.89
N GLY A 31 17.00 -19.66 -48.42
CA GLY A 31 16.58 -18.55 -49.27
C GLY A 31 17.68 -18.18 -50.28
N GLY A 32 17.30 -17.98 -51.54
CA GLY A 32 18.26 -17.61 -52.58
C GLY A 32 17.83 -17.94 -54.01
N VAL A 33 18.77 -17.79 -54.94
CA VAL A 33 18.55 -18.10 -56.36
C VAL A 33 18.86 -19.57 -56.64
N TYR A 34 17.84 -20.32 -57.04
CA TYR A 34 17.95 -21.68 -57.54
C TYR A 34 18.05 -21.66 -59.05
N LYS A 35 19.08 -22.33 -59.60
CA LYS A 35 19.31 -22.43 -61.04
C LYS A 35 18.91 -23.81 -61.53
N MET A 36 18.09 -23.85 -62.57
CA MET A 36 17.68 -25.06 -63.24
C MET A 36 18.26 -25.09 -64.65
N GLU A 37 18.85 -26.23 -65.02
CA GLU A 37 19.38 -26.48 -66.37
C GLU A 37 18.87 -27.83 -66.89
N GLY A 38 18.42 -27.86 -68.14
CA GLY A 38 17.98 -29.08 -68.82
C GLY A 38 18.72 -29.28 -70.13
N HIS A 39 19.32 -30.45 -70.31
CA HIS A 39 20.22 -30.75 -71.43
C HIS A 39 19.65 -31.86 -72.33
N ASP A 40 20.01 -31.87 -73.62
CA ASP A 40 19.68 -32.96 -74.54
C ASP A 40 20.60 -34.19 -74.35
N ALA A 41 20.35 -35.26 -75.11
CA ALA A 41 21.11 -36.51 -75.04
C ALA A 41 22.60 -36.36 -75.44
N VAL A 42 22.98 -35.26 -76.09
CA VAL A 42 24.34 -34.94 -76.51
C VAL A 42 25.02 -33.99 -75.49
N GLY A 43 24.28 -33.57 -74.45
CA GLY A 43 24.75 -32.66 -73.41
C GLY A 43 24.58 -31.18 -73.75
N LYS A 44 23.88 -30.82 -74.83
CA LYS A 44 23.60 -29.42 -75.17
C LYS A 44 22.55 -28.86 -74.22
N CYS A 45 22.84 -27.72 -73.59
CA CYS A 45 21.87 -27.01 -72.76
C CYS A 45 20.69 -26.50 -73.59
N LEU A 46 19.48 -26.96 -73.26
CA LEU A 46 18.24 -26.60 -73.93
C LEU A 46 17.45 -25.54 -73.15
N VAL A 47 17.51 -25.59 -71.82
CA VAL A 47 16.80 -24.67 -70.92
C VAL A 47 17.69 -24.28 -69.76
N ARG A 48 17.64 -23.01 -69.39
CA ARG A 48 18.26 -22.45 -68.19
C ARG A 48 17.32 -21.43 -67.58
N GLU A 49 16.90 -21.66 -66.35
CA GLU A 49 15.96 -20.79 -65.62
C GLU A 49 16.43 -20.53 -64.19
N HIS A 50 16.06 -19.38 -63.65
CA HIS A 50 16.40 -18.96 -62.29
C HIS A 50 15.12 -18.72 -61.48
N ILE A 51 15.06 -19.28 -60.27
CA ILE A 51 13.93 -19.14 -59.35
C ILE A 51 14.44 -18.52 -58.06
N TRP A 52 13.79 -17.47 -57.59
CA TRP A 52 14.05 -16.89 -56.27
C TRP A 52 13.17 -17.56 -55.22
N LEU A 53 13.79 -18.22 -54.24
CA LEU A 53 13.10 -18.75 -53.08
C LEU A 53 13.25 -17.76 -51.92
N GLU A 54 12.13 -17.23 -51.44
CA GLU A 54 12.07 -16.44 -50.22
C GLU A 54 11.51 -17.30 -49.08
N VAL A 55 12.25 -17.37 -47.97
CA VAL A 55 11.84 -18.09 -46.76
C VAL A 55 11.58 -17.06 -45.67
N GLN A 56 10.33 -16.99 -45.20
CA GLN A 56 9.91 -16.04 -44.16
C GLN A 56 9.69 -16.75 -42.82
N ASP A 57 10.10 -16.09 -41.74
CA ASP A 57 9.79 -16.53 -40.38
C ASP A 57 8.32 -16.26 -40.07
N PRO A 58 7.60 -17.22 -39.44
CA PRO A 58 6.27 -16.98 -38.94
C PRO A 58 6.30 -15.94 -37.82
N VAL A 59 5.19 -15.22 -37.68
CA VAL A 59 4.97 -14.22 -36.66
C VAL A 59 4.93 -14.90 -35.29
N SER A 60 5.63 -14.35 -34.31
CA SER A 60 5.50 -14.76 -32.91
C SER A 60 4.26 -14.15 -32.27
N HIS A 61 3.72 -14.81 -31.25
CA HIS A 61 2.62 -14.28 -30.43
C HIS A 61 2.90 -12.81 -29.99
N PRO A 62 2.07 -11.85 -30.42
CA PRO A 62 2.34 -10.43 -30.20
C PRO A 62 2.08 -10.02 -28.75
N LYS A 63 2.90 -9.09 -28.25
CA LYS A 63 2.80 -8.51 -26.91
C LYS A 63 2.23 -7.10 -27.01
N VAL A 64 1.28 -6.80 -26.14
CA VAL A 64 0.64 -5.48 -26.06
C VAL A 64 1.14 -4.73 -24.83
N SER A 65 1.55 -3.48 -25.03
CA SER A 65 1.93 -2.54 -23.98
C SER A 65 0.95 -1.38 -23.93
N VAL A 66 0.69 -0.88 -22.72
CA VAL A 66 -0.33 0.11 -22.42
C VAL A 66 0.30 1.35 -21.77
N SER A 67 -0.07 2.54 -22.22
CA SER A 67 0.39 3.82 -21.68
C SER A 67 -0.78 4.81 -21.57
N CYS A 68 -1.04 5.33 -20.37
CA CYS A 68 -2.06 6.36 -20.15
C CYS A 68 -1.40 7.74 -19.98
N LYS A 69 -1.85 8.75 -20.73
CA LYS A 69 -1.39 10.15 -20.62
C LYS A 69 -2.57 11.12 -20.68
N GLY A 70 -2.86 11.81 -19.58
CA GLY A 70 -3.91 12.84 -19.55
C GLY A 70 -5.30 12.31 -19.95
N GLY A 71 -5.65 11.09 -19.53
CA GLY A 71 -6.90 10.42 -19.89
C GLY A 71 -6.93 9.77 -21.28
N ARG A 72 -5.88 9.94 -22.10
CA ARG A 72 -5.70 9.22 -23.37
C ARG A 72 -5.00 7.89 -23.12
N LEU A 73 -5.54 6.84 -23.72
CA LEU A 73 -5.03 5.47 -23.71
C LEU A 73 -4.23 5.22 -24.99
N ASP A 74 -2.93 4.97 -24.87
CA ASP A 74 -2.05 4.59 -25.97
C ASP A 74 -1.65 3.11 -25.83
N LEU A 75 -1.96 2.32 -26.85
CA LEU A 75 -1.65 0.90 -26.95
C LEU A 75 -0.58 0.68 -28.02
N ARG A 76 0.39 -0.17 -27.72
CA ARG A 76 1.47 -0.54 -28.64
C ARG A 76 1.59 -2.06 -28.72
N CYS A 77 1.56 -2.58 -29.93
CA CYS A 77 1.64 -4.00 -30.22
C CYS A 77 2.97 -4.33 -30.92
N GLU A 78 3.66 -5.36 -30.44
CA GLU A 78 4.96 -5.78 -30.96
C GLU A 78 5.05 -7.29 -31.09
N ALA A 79 5.71 -7.78 -32.14
CA ALA A 79 6.04 -9.18 -32.35
C ALA A 79 7.57 -9.33 -32.35
N GLU A 80 8.10 -10.23 -31.51
CA GLU A 80 9.55 -10.46 -31.38
C GLU A 80 10.16 -11.12 -32.62
N ARG A 81 9.39 -11.95 -33.33
CA ARG A 81 9.78 -12.63 -34.56
C ARG A 81 8.70 -12.49 -35.62
N GLY A 82 9.13 -12.55 -36.88
CA GLY A 82 8.29 -12.48 -38.06
C GLY A 82 8.88 -11.51 -39.09
N ASP A 83 8.84 -11.90 -40.36
CA ASP A 83 9.28 -11.04 -41.46
C ASP A 83 8.08 -10.24 -42.01
N ASN A 84 8.31 -8.95 -42.31
CA ASN A 84 7.32 -8.01 -42.88
C ASN A 84 5.94 -8.03 -42.16
N VAL A 85 5.97 -7.94 -40.83
CA VAL A 85 4.76 -8.05 -40.00
C VAL A 85 3.90 -6.80 -40.10
N SER A 86 2.62 -7.01 -40.38
CA SER A 86 1.55 -6.01 -40.34
C SER A 86 0.72 -6.19 -39.07
N PHE A 87 0.15 -5.11 -38.56
CA PHE A 87 -0.62 -5.10 -37.30
C PHE A 87 -2.02 -4.54 -37.52
N ARG A 88 -3.00 -5.09 -36.81
CA ARG A 88 -4.34 -4.50 -36.72
C ARG A 88 -4.98 -4.76 -35.35
N TRP A 89 -5.84 -3.86 -34.93
CA TRP A 89 -6.58 -3.95 -33.68
C TRP A 89 -8.03 -4.37 -33.92
N ALA A 90 -8.54 -5.24 -33.05
CA ALA A 90 -9.91 -5.73 -33.10
C ALA A 90 -10.50 -5.87 -31.70
N THR A 91 -11.83 -5.78 -31.60
CA THR A 91 -12.58 -6.07 -30.38
C THR A 91 -13.03 -7.53 -30.35
N LEU A 92 -12.93 -8.18 -29.18
CA LEU A 92 -13.48 -9.51 -28.98
C LEU A 92 -15.01 -9.42 -28.92
N GLY A 93 -15.71 -10.05 -29.88
CA GLY A 93 -17.18 -10.12 -29.94
C GLY A 93 -17.89 -8.97 -30.67
N GLY A 94 -17.16 -7.99 -31.23
CA GLY A 94 -17.72 -6.98 -32.12
C GLY A 94 -17.87 -7.49 -33.57
N SER A 95 -18.63 -6.75 -34.40
CA SER A 95 -18.65 -6.99 -35.86
C SER A 95 -17.22 -7.06 -36.39
N VAL A 96 -16.86 -8.18 -37.02
CA VAL A 96 -15.51 -8.55 -37.51
C VAL A 96 -14.91 -7.50 -38.47
N ASN A 97 -15.68 -6.52 -38.92
CA ASN A 97 -15.30 -5.49 -39.89
C ASN A 97 -14.98 -4.10 -39.29
N ALA A 98 -14.99 -3.93 -37.96
CA ALA A 98 -14.55 -2.68 -37.34
C ALA A 98 -13.09 -2.79 -36.86
N SER A 99 -12.13 -2.67 -37.77
CA SER A 99 -10.72 -2.48 -37.39
C SER A 99 -10.57 -1.12 -36.71
N LEU A 100 -10.18 -1.10 -35.43
CA LEU A 100 -9.96 0.15 -34.69
C LEU A 100 -8.69 0.87 -35.15
N GLY A 101 -7.74 0.12 -35.71
CA GLY A 101 -6.51 0.63 -36.29
C GLY A 101 -5.78 -0.47 -37.07
N VAL A 102 -5.03 -0.07 -38.08
CA VAL A 102 -4.18 -0.93 -38.95
C VAL A 102 -2.69 -0.65 -38.75
N THR A 103 -2.36 -0.08 -37.59
CA THR A 103 -1.00 0.27 -37.18
C THR A 103 -0.64 -0.44 -35.88
N HIS A 104 0.66 -0.59 -35.62
CA HIS A 104 1.17 -1.13 -34.36
C HIS A 104 0.86 -0.25 -33.13
N LEU A 105 0.33 0.96 -33.36
CA LEU A 105 -0.12 1.91 -32.34
C LEU A 105 -1.63 2.13 -32.46
N LEU A 106 -2.33 2.18 -31.33
CA LEU A 106 -3.73 2.56 -31.23
C LEU A 106 -3.90 3.55 -30.08
N SER A 107 -4.48 4.72 -30.35
CA SER A 107 -4.83 5.70 -29.33
C SER A 107 -6.34 5.80 -29.22
N LEU A 108 -6.86 5.65 -27.99
CA LEU A 108 -8.29 5.74 -27.67
C LEU A 108 -8.54 6.85 -26.64
N GLU A 109 -9.72 7.46 -26.72
CA GLU A 109 -10.18 8.45 -25.75
C GLU A 109 -11.15 7.76 -24.78
N GLY A 110 -10.64 7.39 -23.59
CA GLY A 110 -11.41 6.67 -22.58
C GLY A 110 -11.29 5.14 -22.63
N SER A 111 -11.66 4.51 -21.51
CA SER A 111 -11.69 3.05 -21.32
C SER A 111 -13.06 2.53 -21.75
N ASP A 112 -13.18 2.04 -22.98
CA ASP A 112 -14.29 1.19 -23.35
C ASP A 112 -14.11 -0.16 -22.65
N GLN A 113 -15.13 -0.65 -21.93
CA GLN A 113 -15.11 -1.92 -21.19
C GLN A 113 -14.99 -3.18 -22.09
N GLN A 114 -14.65 -2.99 -23.36
CA GLN A 114 -14.57 -4.01 -24.40
C GLN A 114 -13.18 -4.67 -24.41
N GLU A 115 -13.13 -5.99 -24.57
CA GLU A 115 -11.86 -6.70 -24.75
C GLU A 115 -11.26 -6.40 -26.11
N LEU A 116 -9.99 -6.03 -26.13
CA LEU A 116 -9.20 -5.74 -27.32
C LEU A 116 -8.15 -6.82 -27.53
N VAL A 117 -7.86 -7.08 -28.80
CA VAL A 117 -6.74 -7.90 -29.25
C VAL A 117 -5.96 -7.20 -30.34
N CYS A 118 -4.66 -7.43 -30.37
CA CYS A 118 -3.82 -7.10 -31.51
C CYS A 118 -3.62 -8.35 -32.37
N VAL A 119 -3.81 -8.21 -33.68
CA VAL A 119 -3.50 -9.25 -34.66
C VAL A 119 -2.26 -8.83 -35.44
N ALA A 120 -1.26 -9.70 -35.43
CA ALA A 120 -0.02 -9.55 -36.17
C ALA A 120 0.04 -10.60 -37.28
N SER A 121 0.27 -10.16 -38.52
CA SER A 121 0.20 -11.03 -39.69
C SER A 121 1.29 -10.74 -40.71
N ASN A 122 1.80 -11.80 -41.35
CA ASN A 122 2.62 -11.71 -42.54
C ASN A 122 2.11 -12.68 -43.62
N MET A 123 2.89 -12.90 -44.68
CA MET A 123 2.48 -13.74 -45.82
C MET A 123 2.30 -15.22 -45.46
N VAL A 124 2.90 -15.68 -44.36
CA VAL A 124 2.98 -17.11 -44.00
C VAL A 124 2.20 -17.47 -42.73
N SER A 125 1.85 -16.49 -41.90
CA SER A 125 1.22 -16.74 -40.59
C SER A 125 0.45 -15.53 -40.07
N THR A 126 -0.47 -15.79 -39.15
CA THR A 126 -1.24 -14.77 -38.44
C THR A 126 -1.38 -15.21 -36.99
N GLU A 127 -0.99 -14.34 -36.07
CA GLU A 127 -1.04 -14.55 -34.63
C GLU A 127 -1.82 -13.42 -33.95
N THR A 128 -2.44 -13.72 -32.82
CA THR A 128 -3.27 -12.78 -32.05
C THR A 128 -2.76 -12.70 -30.62
N SER A 129 -2.74 -11.51 -30.03
CA SER A 129 -2.31 -11.31 -28.64
C SER A 129 -3.33 -11.87 -27.66
N ASP A 130 -2.92 -11.98 -26.39
CA ASP A 130 -3.87 -12.17 -25.30
C ASP A 130 -4.89 -11.02 -25.27
N PRO A 131 -6.16 -11.29 -24.91
CA PRO A 131 -7.19 -10.27 -24.77
C PRO A 131 -6.88 -9.36 -23.57
N LEU A 132 -7.09 -8.06 -23.74
CA LEU A 132 -6.95 -7.08 -22.66
C LEU A 132 -8.16 -6.14 -22.56
N LYS A 133 -8.49 -5.73 -21.33
CA LYS A 133 -9.42 -4.65 -21.01
C LYS A 133 -8.61 -3.46 -20.50
N PRO A 134 -8.22 -2.51 -21.36
CA PRO A 134 -7.42 -1.39 -20.90
C PRO A 134 -8.27 -0.41 -20.09
N ASP A 135 -7.95 -0.26 -18.81
CA ASP A 135 -8.55 0.73 -17.93
C ASP A 135 -7.54 1.84 -17.62
N CYS A 136 -7.86 3.07 -18.03
CA CYS A 136 -7.08 4.26 -17.67
C CYS A 136 -7.67 5.00 -16.46
N ARG A 137 -8.59 4.40 -15.69
CA ARG A 137 -8.88 4.89 -14.34
C ARG A 137 -7.59 4.80 -13.54
N GLU A 138 -7.07 5.96 -13.15
CA GLU A 138 -5.88 6.05 -12.32
C GLU A 138 -6.16 5.30 -11.02
N THR A 139 -5.63 4.09 -10.90
CA THR A 139 -5.60 3.34 -9.66
C THR A 139 -4.27 3.63 -8.97
N TRP A 140 -4.30 3.71 -7.65
CA TRP A 140 -3.12 4.02 -6.83
C TRP A 140 -3.01 3.03 -5.68
N ILE A 141 -1.78 2.81 -5.25
CA ILE A 141 -1.40 2.00 -4.09
C ILE A 141 -0.84 2.94 -3.03
N ILE A 142 -1.23 2.74 -1.78
CA ILE A 142 -0.76 3.52 -0.65
C ILE A 142 0.11 2.62 0.23
N TYR A 143 1.35 3.05 0.46
CA TYR A 143 2.24 2.46 1.46
C TYR A 143 2.26 3.35 2.70
N THR A 144 2.22 2.74 3.89
CA THR A 144 2.28 3.47 5.15
C THR A 144 3.33 2.85 6.08
N THR A 145 4.30 3.67 6.46
CA THR A 145 5.44 3.27 7.31
C THR A 145 5.40 4.02 8.63
N LEU A 146 5.42 3.29 9.76
CA LEU A 146 5.48 3.86 11.11
C LEU A 146 6.91 3.84 11.64
N TRP A 147 7.36 5.03 12.05
CA TRP A 147 8.59 5.26 12.80
C TRP A 147 8.22 5.56 14.27
N PRO A 148 8.34 4.58 15.19
CA PRO A 148 7.95 4.76 16.59
C PRO A 148 8.81 5.81 17.29
N PHE A 149 8.23 6.60 18.20
CA PHE A 149 9.01 7.55 19.00
C PHE A 149 9.83 6.88 20.12
N ILE A 150 9.42 5.69 20.54
CA ILE A 150 10.08 4.90 21.58
C ILE A 150 10.85 3.80 20.84
N GLY A 151 12.19 3.78 20.97
CA GLY A 151 13.11 2.98 20.16
C GLY A 151 12.70 1.50 19.99
N GLY A 152 12.05 1.21 18.87
CA GLY A 152 11.57 -0.11 18.45
C GLY A 152 11.66 -0.27 16.94
N ASP A 153 11.37 -1.47 16.45
CA ASP A 153 11.45 -1.79 15.02
C ASP A 153 10.43 -1.00 14.19
N ILE A 154 10.84 -0.65 12.96
CA ILE A 154 9.96 -0.02 11.98
C ILE A 154 8.83 -0.99 11.65
N LYS A 155 7.58 -0.57 11.86
CA LYS A 155 6.38 -1.37 11.53
C LYS A 155 5.79 -0.86 10.22
N THR A 156 5.59 -1.75 9.24
CA THR A 156 4.71 -1.47 8.11
C THR A 156 3.28 -1.67 8.59
N VAL A 157 2.53 -0.58 8.76
CA VAL A 157 1.21 -0.62 9.41
C VAL A 157 0.11 -0.98 8.42
N CYS A 158 0.26 -0.70 7.13
CA CYS A 158 -0.70 -1.10 6.11
C CYS A 158 -0.04 -1.34 4.75
N ARG A 159 -0.42 -2.45 4.10
CA ARG A 159 -0.44 -2.58 2.64
C ARG A 159 -1.92 -2.67 2.27
N VAL A 160 -2.48 -1.62 1.69
CA VAL A 160 -3.87 -1.64 1.23
C VAL A 160 -3.83 -1.88 -0.28
N ASP A 161 -4.08 -3.13 -0.70
CA ASP A 161 -4.09 -3.49 -2.13
C ASP A 161 -5.33 -2.90 -2.86
N GLU A 162 -6.32 -2.38 -2.13
CA GLU A 162 -7.45 -1.59 -2.65
C GLU A 162 -7.86 -0.50 -1.64
N ALA A 163 -7.33 0.72 -1.80
CA ALA A 163 -7.77 1.85 -1.00
C ALA A 163 -9.23 2.16 -1.35
N ALA A 164 -10.08 2.30 -0.32
CA ALA A 164 -11.41 2.87 -0.46
C ALA A 164 -11.35 4.15 -1.31
N ALA A 165 -12.35 4.36 -2.16
CA ALA A 165 -12.38 5.42 -3.16
C ALA A 165 -12.13 6.86 -2.63
N ASP A 166 -12.11 7.05 -1.31
CA ASP A 166 -11.89 8.34 -0.63
C ASP A 166 -10.45 8.57 -0.11
N MET A 167 -9.51 7.66 -0.33
CA MET A 167 -8.09 7.81 0.10
C MET A 167 -7.91 8.03 1.62
N THR A 168 -8.73 7.41 2.47
CA THR A 168 -8.62 7.58 3.93
C THR A 168 -7.80 6.47 4.60
N LEU A 169 -6.74 6.82 5.33
CA LEU A 169 -6.08 5.91 6.27
C LEU A 169 -6.93 5.83 7.55
N ARG A 170 -7.41 4.63 7.89
CA ARG A 170 -8.14 4.36 9.14
C ARG A 170 -7.31 3.48 10.06
N LEU A 171 -7.14 3.94 11.30
CA LEU A 171 -6.45 3.22 12.36
C LEU A 171 -7.47 2.95 13.47
N ASP A 172 -7.76 1.68 13.70
CA ASP A 172 -8.72 1.25 14.72
C ASP A 172 -7.98 0.71 15.96
N ASN A 173 -8.64 0.76 17.13
CA ASN A 173 -8.11 0.25 18.41
C ASN A 173 -6.71 0.77 18.74
N LEU A 174 -6.55 2.10 18.72
CA LEU A 174 -5.28 2.78 18.96
C LEU A 174 -4.67 2.43 20.34
N THR A 175 -3.38 2.06 20.33
CA THR A 175 -2.55 1.80 21.52
C THR A 175 -1.34 2.73 21.56
N LYS A 176 -0.78 2.98 22.74
CA LYS A 176 0.31 3.97 22.93
C LYS A 176 1.54 3.69 22.05
N ASP A 177 1.84 2.44 21.75
CA ASP A 177 2.97 2.02 20.89
C ASP A 177 2.78 2.38 19.40
N LEU A 178 1.57 2.79 19.00
CA LEU A 178 1.31 3.35 17.68
C LEU A 178 1.65 4.85 17.58
N SER A 179 2.13 5.47 18.66
CA SER A 179 2.65 6.84 18.63
C SER A 179 3.96 6.89 17.84
N GLY A 180 4.04 7.79 16.87
CA GLY A 180 5.18 7.88 15.99
C GLY A 180 4.96 8.82 14.82
N ARG A 181 5.96 8.85 13.94
CA ARG A 181 5.86 9.51 12.63
C ARG A 181 5.43 8.49 11.58
N TYR A 182 4.34 8.77 10.90
CA TYR A 182 3.81 8.01 9.78
C TYR A 182 4.24 8.69 8.49
N SER A 183 4.94 7.97 7.62
CA SER A 183 5.11 8.37 6.22
C SER A 183 4.11 7.61 5.37
N VAL A 184 3.32 8.36 4.60
CA VAL A 184 2.32 7.84 3.67
C VAL A 184 2.79 8.14 2.25
N GLU A 185 3.09 7.10 1.50
CA GLU A 185 3.54 7.20 0.11
C GLU A 185 2.45 6.68 -0.82
N VAL A 186 2.19 7.43 -1.89
CA VAL A 186 1.19 7.08 -2.91
C VAL A 186 1.92 6.81 -4.21
N TYR A 187 1.63 5.66 -4.81
CA TYR A 187 2.16 5.24 -6.10
C TYR A 187 1.00 4.97 -7.05
N TYR A 188 1.18 5.26 -8.32
CA TYR A 188 0.31 4.73 -9.37
C TYR A 188 0.51 3.21 -9.49
N THR A 189 -0.50 2.46 -9.93
CA THR A 189 -0.37 1.01 -10.17
C THR A 189 0.67 0.64 -11.22
N ASN A 190 1.08 1.58 -12.06
CA ASN A 190 2.23 1.45 -12.96
C ASN A 190 3.60 1.59 -12.25
N GLY A 191 3.62 1.72 -10.92
CA GLY A 191 4.82 1.82 -10.09
C GLY A 191 5.40 3.24 -9.98
N LYS A 192 4.83 4.25 -10.65
CA LYS A 192 5.32 5.63 -10.58
C LYS A 192 4.92 6.28 -9.25
N PHE A 193 5.87 6.92 -8.57
CA PHE A 193 5.59 7.74 -7.39
C PHE A 193 4.64 8.91 -7.73
N LYS A 194 3.62 9.09 -6.88
CA LYS A 194 2.64 10.18 -6.99
C LYS A 194 2.95 11.27 -5.96
N GLU A 195 2.99 10.91 -4.68
CA GLU A 195 3.16 11.87 -3.59
C GLU A 195 3.54 11.18 -2.26
N GLU A 196 4.15 11.93 -1.35
CA GLU A 196 4.44 11.52 0.02
C GLU A 196 3.93 12.59 1.02
N ARG A 197 3.45 12.12 2.17
CA ARG A 197 3.05 12.95 3.31
C ARG A 197 3.50 12.34 4.64
N ASP A 198 4.12 13.18 5.46
CA ASP A 198 4.48 12.85 6.84
C ASP A 198 3.43 13.38 7.81
N ILE A 199 3.00 12.51 8.74
CA ILE A 199 2.05 12.81 9.80
C ILE A 199 2.66 12.37 11.13
N SER A 200 2.53 13.19 12.17
CA SER A 200 2.92 12.80 13.53
C SER A 200 1.69 12.50 14.35
N LEU A 201 1.61 11.29 14.91
CA LEU A 201 0.53 10.85 15.79
C LEU A 201 1.08 10.64 17.20
N THR A 202 0.44 11.26 18.18
CA THR A 202 0.75 11.09 19.61
C THR A 202 -0.50 10.65 20.34
N ILE A 203 -0.44 9.48 20.98
CA ILE A 203 -1.53 8.93 21.80
C ILE A 203 -1.14 9.14 23.27
N GLN A 204 -2.01 9.82 24.02
CA GLN A 204 -1.79 10.15 25.44
C GLN A 204 -2.72 9.32 26.33
N ASP A 205 -2.23 8.96 27.52
CA ASP A 205 -3.04 8.22 28.49
C ASP A 205 -4.03 9.17 29.19
N PRO A 206 -5.33 8.81 29.26
CA PRO A 206 -6.31 9.58 30.00
C PRO A 206 -6.03 9.55 31.51
N VAL A 207 -6.51 10.57 32.22
CA VAL A 207 -6.44 10.59 33.68
C VAL A 207 -7.48 9.66 34.29
N THR A 208 -7.12 8.98 35.36
CA THR A 208 -8.07 8.17 36.14
C THR A 208 -8.79 9.01 37.19
N PRO A 209 -9.99 8.59 37.66
CA PRO A 209 -10.61 9.20 38.83
C PRO A 209 -9.62 9.27 40.00
N PRO A 210 -9.36 10.47 40.55
CA PRO A 210 -8.34 10.63 41.56
C PRO A 210 -8.68 9.90 42.86
N GLN A 211 -7.68 9.34 43.52
CA GLN A 211 -7.80 8.80 44.86
C GLN A 211 -7.42 9.87 45.87
N LEU A 212 -8.31 10.14 46.83
CA LEU A 212 -8.07 11.06 47.93
C LEU A 212 -7.65 10.28 49.19
N SER A 213 -6.56 10.72 49.81
CA SER A 213 -6.13 10.26 51.13
C SER A 213 -6.06 11.45 52.09
N GLN A 214 -6.56 11.26 53.30
CA GLN A 214 -6.55 12.26 54.36
C GLN A 214 -5.71 11.76 55.53
N ASP A 215 -4.77 12.60 55.97
CA ASP A 215 -3.95 12.39 57.15
C ASP A 215 -4.09 13.58 58.13
N CYS A 216 -3.73 13.33 59.40
CA CYS A 216 -3.76 14.33 60.46
C CYS A 216 -2.34 14.67 60.89
N LEU A 217 -2.00 15.95 60.82
CA LEU A 217 -0.70 16.45 61.28
C LEU A 217 -0.70 16.68 62.80
N LEU A 218 0.50 16.83 63.38
CA LEU A 218 0.73 16.90 64.83
C LEU A 218 -0.05 18.00 65.56
N HIS A 219 -0.39 19.11 64.88
CA HIS A 219 -1.12 20.23 65.50
C HIS A 219 -2.61 20.26 65.09
N GLY A 220 -3.13 19.15 64.54
CA GLY A 220 -4.53 19.02 64.15
C GLY A 220 -4.86 19.66 62.80
N GLU A 221 -3.87 20.04 61.99
CA GLU A 221 -4.08 20.34 60.58
C GLU A 221 -4.47 19.06 59.81
N ILE A 222 -5.22 19.26 58.73
CA ILE A 222 -5.65 18.19 57.84
C ILE A 222 -4.78 18.23 56.58
N GLU A 223 -4.07 17.16 56.29
CA GLU A 223 -3.34 16.97 55.03
C GLU A 223 -4.19 16.08 54.10
N VAL A 224 -4.40 16.53 52.87
CA VAL A 224 -5.14 15.79 51.85
C VAL A 224 -4.28 15.67 50.62
N SER A 225 -4.02 14.43 50.20
CA SER A 225 -3.30 14.12 48.97
C SER A 225 -4.26 13.58 47.92
N CYS A 226 -4.01 13.96 46.66
CA CYS A 226 -4.76 13.55 45.49
C CYS A 226 -3.81 12.86 44.52
N SER A 227 -4.09 11.59 44.22
CA SER A 227 -3.30 10.79 43.30
C SER A 227 -4.13 10.36 42.10
N SER A 228 -3.63 10.61 40.90
CA SER A 228 -4.23 10.12 39.65
C SER A 228 -3.14 9.62 38.71
N THR A 229 -3.44 8.55 37.98
CA THR A 229 -2.59 8.07 36.88
C THR A 229 -2.99 8.77 35.58
N GLY A 230 -2.07 8.90 34.63
CA GLY A 230 -2.30 9.57 33.35
C GLY A 230 -1.09 10.40 32.92
N GLU A 231 -1.16 10.98 31.73
CA GLU A 231 -0.06 11.80 31.19
C GLU A 231 -0.22 13.28 31.56
N ASP A 232 0.82 13.85 32.19
CA ASP A 232 0.90 15.25 32.64
C ASP A 232 -0.36 15.76 33.38
N PRO A 233 -0.76 15.13 34.50
CA PRO A 233 -1.98 15.50 35.22
C PRO A 233 -1.85 16.86 35.92
N GLN A 234 -2.86 17.71 35.74
CA GLN A 234 -2.99 19.00 36.42
C GLN A 234 -4.08 18.93 37.49
N TYR A 235 -3.78 19.38 38.70
CA TYR A 235 -4.67 19.28 39.86
C TYR A 235 -5.31 20.63 40.20
N SER A 236 -6.56 20.59 40.63
CA SER A 236 -7.27 21.76 41.15
C SER A 236 -8.20 21.33 42.28
N TRP A 237 -8.36 22.21 43.27
CA TRP A 237 -9.05 21.90 44.52
C TRP A 237 -10.18 22.86 44.80
N THR A 238 -11.30 22.32 45.29
CA THR A 238 -12.40 23.10 45.84
C THR A 238 -12.86 22.53 47.18
N LEU A 239 -13.35 23.41 48.04
CA LEU A 239 -14.03 23.06 49.29
C LEU A 239 -15.42 23.70 49.25
N GLU A 240 -16.47 22.90 49.44
CA GLU A 240 -17.86 23.37 49.31
C GLU A 240 -18.10 24.11 47.98
N ASP A 241 -17.55 23.55 46.90
CA ASP A 241 -17.58 24.10 45.53
C ASP A 241 -16.93 25.48 45.35
N ARG A 242 -16.11 25.91 46.32
CA ARG A 242 -15.33 27.15 46.24
C ARG A 242 -13.84 26.85 46.08
N PRO A 243 -13.13 27.58 45.21
CA PRO A 243 -11.68 27.44 45.09
C PRO A 243 -11.01 27.77 46.43
N LEU A 244 -9.98 26.99 46.76
CA LEU A 244 -9.22 27.20 47.99
C LEU A 244 -8.47 28.53 47.95
N ASP A 245 -8.59 29.30 49.03
CA ASP A 245 -7.83 30.52 49.26
C ASP A 245 -6.54 30.20 50.04
N GLY A 246 -5.44 30.89 49.71
CA GLY A 246 -4.14 30.76 50.38
C GLY A 246 -4.15 31.21 51.85
N SER A 247 -5.24 31.84 52.30
CA SER A 247 -5.51 32.10 53.71
C SER A 247 -5.95 30.83 54.48
N VAL A 248 -6.67 29.91 53.82
CA VAL A 248 -7.33 28.73 54.39
C VAL A 248 -6.47 27.47 54.23
N ALA A 249 -5.78 27.34 53.10
CA ALA A 249 -5.04 26.14 52.73
C ALA A 249 -3.65 26.47 52.15
N ILE A 250 -2.72 25.53 52.28
CA ILE A 250 -1.40 25.57 51.66
C ILE A 250 -1.38 24.49 50.58
N LEU A 251 -1.15 24.88 49.32
CA LEU A 251 -0.96 23.94 48.23
C LEU A 251 0.53 23.60 48.12
N SER A 252 0.84 22.33 47.91
CA SER A 252 2.20 21.89 47.55
C SER A 252 2.63 22.45 46.19
N ASP A 253 3.93 22.52 45.92
CA ASP A 253 4.48 22.99 44.62
C ASP A 253 3.93 22.21 43.41
N GLU A 254 3.61 20.91 43.57
CA GLU A 254 2.98 20.08 42.53
C GLU A 254 1.44 20.12 42.55
N THR A 255 0.82 20.87 43.46
CA THR A 255 -0.64 20.94 43.72
C THR A 255 -1.33 19.59 43.99
N GLN A 256 -0.60 18.50 44.13
CA GLN A 256 -1.11 17.16 44.46
C GLN A 256 -1.54 17.05 45.93
N THR A 257 -0.98 17.88 46.80
CA THR A 257 -1.28 17.86 48.24
C THR A 257 -1.72 19.22 48.71
N VAL A 258 -2.71 19.22 49.62
CA VAL A 258 -3.26 20.41 50.25
C VAL A 258 -3.25 20.22 51.76
N ILE A 259 -2.74 21.22 52.48
CA ILE A 259 -2.75 21.25 53.94
C ILE A 259 -3.71 22.34 54.41
N MET A 260 -4.76 21.95 55.14
CA MET A 260 -5.74 22.86 55.72
C MET A 260 -5.21 23.37 57.06
N ARG A 261 -5.03 24.69 57.20
CA ARG A 261 -4.45 25.32 58.40
C ARG A 261 -5.31 25.19 59.67
N ARG A 262 -6.56 24.75 59.53
CA ARG A 262 -7.52 24.57 60.63
C ARG A 262 -8.26 23.25 60.44
N SER A 263 -8.63 22.60 61.54
CA SER A 263 -9.50 21.42 61.52
C SER A 263 -10.93 21.81 61.13
N ILE A 264 -11.17 21.91 59.83
CA ILE A 264 -12.47 22.19 59.22
C ILE A 264 -13.17 20.90 58.78
N SER A 265 -14.47 20.97 58.53
CA SER A 265 -15.28 19.86 57.99
C SER A 265 -16.04 20.35 56.77
N GLY A 266 -16.20 19.47 55.78
CA GLY A 266 -16.95 19.76 54.56
C GLY A 266 -16.43 18.94 53.37
N PRO A 267 -17.15 18.95 52.24
CA PRO A 267 -16.77 18.22 51.04
C PRO A 267 -15.59 18.90 50.36
N ILE A 268 -14.45 18.22 50.33
CA ILE A 268 -13.29 18.59 49.52
C ILE A 268 -13.33 17.83 48.20
N THR A 269 -13.15 18.55 47.09
CA THR A 269 -13.10 17.97 45.74
C THR A 269 -11.72 18.21 45.15
N CYS A 270 -11.06 17.13 44.73
CA CYS A 270 -9.91 17.21 43.83
C CYS A 270 -10.38 16.93 42.40
N ALA A 271 -10.11 17.86 41.50
CA ALA A 271 -10.27 17.66 40.07
C ALA A 271 -8.90 17.55 39.41
N VAL A 272 -8.75 16.54 38.56
CA VAL A 272 -7.56 16.26 37.77
C VAL A 272 -7.91 16.34 36.29
N ARG A 273 -7.09 17.03 35.52
CA ARG A 273 -7.27 17.13 34.07
C ARG A 273 -5.96 17.03 33.33
N ASN A 274 -6.01 16.50 32.12
CA ASN A 274 -4.94 16.61 31.13
C ASN A 274 -5.52 17.09 29.79
N ARG A 275 -4.73 16.98 28.71
CA ARG A 275 -5.18 17.43 27.38
C ARG A 275 -6.28 16.57 26.77
N VAL A 276 -6.46 15.34 27.27
CA VAL A 276 -7.37 14.35 26.67
C VAL A 276 -8.61 14.05 27.52
N SER A 277 -8.55 14.28 28.84
CA SER A 277 -9.62 13.88 29.77
C SER A 277 -9.60 14.69 31.06
N SER A 278 -10.71 14.64 31.79
CA SER A 278 -10.84 15.19 33.13
C SER A 278 -11.62 14.26 34.03
N ALA A 279 -11.25 14.24 35.31
CA ALA A 279 -11.93 13.46 36.34
C ALA A 279 -11.87 14.20 37.68
N HIS A 280 -12.74 13.85 38.62
CA HIS A 280 -12.74 14.44 39.94
C HIS A 280 -13.21 13.44 40.98
N THR A 281 -12.91 13.68 42.25
CA THR A 281 -13.43 12.91 43.38
C THR A 281 -13.63 13.84 44.55
N THR A 282 -14.73 13.62 45.26
CA THR A 282 -15.13 14.40 46.43
C THR A 282 -15.12 13.50 47.66
N GLN A 283 -14.57 14.02 48.76
CA GLN A 283 -14.52 13.35 50.05
C GLN A 283 -14.95 14.31 51.16
N GLU A 284 -15.65 13.80 52.17
CA GLU A 284 -15.94 14.56 53.38
C GLU A 284 -14.72 14.61 54.30
N LEU A 285 -14.28 15.82 54.63
CA LEU A 285 -13.17 16.04 55.56
C LEU A 285 -13.55 15.63 56.97
N ARG A 286 -12.73 14.74 57.55
CA ARG A 286 -12.84 14.34 58.96
C ARG A 286 -12.02 15.26 59.84
N LYS A 287 -12.58 15.69 60.96
CA LYS A 287 -11.86 16.51 61.96
C LYS A 287 -10.70 15.72 62.56
N CYS A 288 -9.54 16.36 62.69
CA CYS A 288 -8.41 15.78 63.38
C CYS A 288 -8.53 16.00 64.89
N PRO A 289 -8.10 15.04 65.73
CA PRO A 289 -8.04 15.23 67.17
C PRO A 289 -7.02 16.32 67.46
N GLY A 290 -7.51 17.53 67.71
CA GLY A 290 -6.68 18.60 68.24
C GLY A 290 -6.14 18.15 69.60
N ASN A 291 -4.89 18.47 69.88
CA ASN A 291 -4.28 18.18 71.18
C ASN A 291 -4.90 19.11 72.24
N GLY A 292 -6.16 18.84 72.59
CA GLY A 292 -6.82 19.35 73.78
C GLY A 292 -6.42 18.44 74.93
N ILE A 293 -5.47 18.90 75.74
CA ILE A 293 -5.26 18.36 77.07
C ILE A 293 -6.53 18.67 77.89
N GLU A 294 -7.53 17.79 77.84
CA GLU A 294 -8.59 17.71 78.84
C GLU A 294 -9.24 16.32 78.78
N GLY A 295 -8.48 15.32 79.20
CA GLY A 295 -9.00 14.03 79.68
C GLY A 295 -8.82 13.95 81.20
N PRO A 296 -9.78 13.39 81.95
CA PRO A 296 -9.70 13.33 83.41
C PRO A 296 -8.48 12.50 83.84
N ARG A 297 -7.72 13.03 84.81
CA ARG A 297 -6.66 12.27 85.50
C ARG A 297 -7.30 11.13 86.27
N GLU A 298 -7.32 9.92 85.70
CA GLU A 298 -7.48 8.70 86.49
C GLU A 298 -6.17 8.43 87.23
N PHE A 299 -6.19 8.71 88.54
CA PHE A 299 -5.22 8.17 89.47
C PHE A 299 -5.50 6.67 89.66
N CYS A 300 -4.61 5.82 89.17
CA CYS A 300 -4.57 4.43 89.61
C CYS A 300 -3.98 4.38 91.03
N LEU A 301 -4.83 4.14 92.03
CA LEU A 301 -4.39 3.66 93.34
C LEU A 301 -4.14 2.15 93.25
N SER A 302 -2.96 1.72 93.69
CA SER A 302 -2.61 0.30 93.86
C SER A 302 -3.46 -0.35 94.96
N PRO A 303 -3.87 -1.62 94.84
CA PRO A 303 -4.46 -2.35 95.95
C PRO A 303 -3.36 -2.75 96.95
N GLY A 304 -3.63 -2.50 98.23
CA GLY A 304 -2.80 -2.97 99.32
C GLY A 304 -2.75 -4.49 99.43
N TYR A 305 -1.59 -4.98 99.86
CA TYR A 305 -1.42 -6.15 100.71
C TYR A 305 -0.35 -5.81 101.74
#